data_AF-A0A2U1CJ01-F1
#
_entry.id   AF-A0A2U1CJ01-F1
#
_cell.length_a   1.000
_cell.length_b   1.000
_cell.length_c   1.000
_cell.angle_alpha   90.00
_cell.angle_beta   90.00
_cell.angle_gamma   90.00
#
_symmetry.space_group_name_H-M   'P 1'
#
loop_
_entity.id
_entity.type
_entity.pdbx_description
1 polymer ?
#
loop_
_entity_poly.entity_id
_entity_poly.type
_entity_poly.pdbx_seq_one_letter_code
_entity_poly.pdbx_strand_id
1 'polypeptide(L)'
;MLTTSRPRAASKRATNVSLPEDLLAEAKALQINISQAAEAGVTQAITRARSELWLAENQEAIESSNAYVEKHGLPLAKYRMF
;
A
#
# COMPACT_ATOMS: atom_id res chain seq x y z
N MET A 1 -12.08 10.01 29.18
CA MET A 1 -12.47 10.80 28.01
C MET A 1 -11.59 10.37 26.84
N LEU A 2 -12.12 9.59 25.90
CA LEU A 2 -11.38 9.10 24.73
C LEU A 2 -11.44 10.20 23.66
N THR A 3 -10.31 10.88 23.43
CA THR A 3 -10.20 11.87 22.36
C THR A 3 -9.99 11.14 21.03
N THR A 4 -11.06 11.00 20.26
CA THR A 4 -10.96 10.58 18.86
C THR A 4 -10.24 11.68 18.08
N SER A 5 -8.94 11.49 17.83
CA SER A 5 -8.16 12.34 16.95
C SER A 5 -8.68 12.19 15.52
N ARG A 6 -9.45 13.18 15.05
CA ARG A 6 -9.89 13.27 13.65
C ARG A 6 -8.63 13.42 12.78
N PRO A 7 -8.40 12.55 11.78
CA PRO A 7 -7.25 12.71 10.90
C PRO A 7 -7.37 14.06 10.21
N ARG A 8 -6.39 14.94 10.48
CA ARG A 8 -6.29 16.25 9.85
C ARG A 8 -6.12 15.98 8.36
N ALA A 9 -7.05 16.44 7.53
CA ALA A 9 -6.90 16.40 6.08
C ALA A 9 -5.52 17.01 5.76
N ALA A 10 -4.60 16.17 5.30
CA ALA A 10 -3.23 16.59 5.06
C ALA A 10 -3.25 17.75 4.07
N SER A 11 -2.51 18.81 4.36
CA SER A 11 -2.43 19.97 3.48
C SER A 11 -1.86 19.52 2.13
N LYS A 12 -2.70 19.57 1.08
CA LYS A 12 -2.28 19.24 -0.28
C LYS A 12 -1.34 20.33 -0.76
N ARG A 13 -0.12 19.95 -1.15
CA ARG A 13 0.82 20.85 -1.83
C ARG A 13 0.63 20.66 -3.33
N ALA A 14 0.42 21.76 -4.05
CA ALA A 14 0.44 21.72 -5.51
C ALA A 14 1.87 21.36 -5.97
N THR A 15 1.99 20.33 -6.79
CA THR A 15 3.26 19.90 -7.39
C THR A 15 3.06 19.90 -8.90
N ASN A 16 3.93 20.61 -9.61
CA ASN A 16 3.89 20.64 -11.07
C ASN A 16 4.51 19.34 -11.60
N VAL A 17 3.81 18.65 -12.49
CA VAL A 17 4.25 17.38 -13.08
C VAL A 17 4.18 17.49 -14.60
N SER A 18 5.22 17.00 -15.29
CA SER A 18 5.26 16.95 -16.74
C SER A 18 4.80 15.58 -17.22
N LEU A 19 3.79 15.54 -18.09
CA LEU A 19 3.22 14.33 -18.68
C LEU A 19 3.17 14.48 -20.20
N PRO A 20 3.17 13.36 -20.97
CA PRO A 20 3.01 13.40 -22.42
C PRO A 20 1.73 14.13 -22.83
N GLU A 21 1.82 14.92 -23.91
CA GLU A 21 0.69 15.74 -24.39
C GLU A 21 -0.50 14.88 -24.82
N ASP A 22 -0.26 13.77 -25.53
CA ASP A 22 -1.30 12.84 -25.98
C ASP A 22 -2.12 12.29 -24.81
N LEU A 23 -1.44 11.95 -23.71
CA LEU A 23 -2.06 11.43 -22.50
C LEU A 23 -2.90 12.50 -21.78
N LEU A 24 -2.46 13.76 -21.80
CA LEU A 24 -3.24 14.88 -21.27
C LEU A 24 -4.47 15.18 -22.13
N ALA A 25 -4.33 15.09 -23.46
CA ALA A 25 -5.43 15.29 -24.39
C ALA A 25 -6.50 14.20 -24.22
N GLU A 26 -6.09 12.93 -24.12
CA GLU A 26 -6.98 11.81 -23.87
C GLU A 26 -7.66 11.92 -22.51
N ALA A 27 -6.92 12.24 -21.44
CA ALA A 27 -7.49 12.44 -20.11
C ALA A 27 -8.55 13.56 -20.09
N LYS A 28 -8.31 14.66 -20.80
CA LYS A 28 -9.31 15.74 -20.96
C LYS A 28 -10.54 15.29 -21.75
N ALA A 29 -10.35 14.55 -22.84
CA ALA A 29 -11.44 14.02 -23.65
C ALA A 29 -12.34 13.07 -22.83
N LEU A 30 -11.73 12.29 -21.94
CA LEU A 30 -12.41 11.35 -21.03
C LEU A 30 -12.86 11.99 -19.72
N GLN A 31 -12.68 13.31 -19.53
CA GLN A 31 -13.04 14.03 -18.30
C GLN A 31 -12.38 13.45 -17.03
N ILE A 32 -11.18 12.91 -17.16
CA ILE A 32 -10.42 12.34 -16.05
C ILE A 32 -9.79 13.45 -15.22
N ASN A 33 -9.96 13.37 -13.90
CA ASN A 33 -9.28 14.27 -12.97
C ASN A 33 -7.83 13.82 -12.76
N ILE A 34 -6.91 14.45 -13.50
CA ILE A 34 -5.48 14.12 -13.50
C ILE A 34 -4.87 14.19 -12.08
N SER A 35 -5.24 15.20 -11.29
CA SER A 35 -4.73 15.36 -9.92
C SER A 35 -5.13 14.20 -9.02
N GLN A 36 -6.39 13.75 -9.13
CA GLN A 36 -6.88 12.60 -8.38
C GLN A 36 -6.24 11.29 -8.85
N ALA A 37 -6.10 11.11 -10.16
CA ALA A 37 -5.45 9.93 -10.75
C ALA A 37 -3.97 9.85 -10.34
N ALA A 38 -3.26 10.99 -10.34
CA ALA A 38 -1.88 11.08 -9.88
C ALA A 38 -1.75 10.75 -8.38
N GLU A 39 -2.64 11.28 -7.54
CA GLU A 39 -2.68 10.96 -6.10
C GLU A 39 -2.87 9.45 -5.87
N ALA A 40 -3.79 8.82 -6.59
CA ALA A 40 -4.03 7.37 -6.51
C ALA A 40 -2.83 6.56 -7.01
N GLY A 41 -2.18 6.98 -8.10
CA GLY A 41 -1.00 6.32 -8.66
C GLY A 41 0.20 6.39 -7.71
N VAL A 42 0.47 7.56 -7.15
CA VAL A 42 1.55 7.76 -6.16
C VAL A 42 1.28 6.95 -4.89
N THR A 43 0.04 6.92 -4.40
CA THR A 43 -0.34 6.13 -3.22
C THR A 43 -0.09 4.64 -3.43
N GLN A 44 -0.46 4.11 -4.60
CA GLN A 44 -0.21 2.72 -4.97
C GLN A 44 1.28 2.42 -5.07
N ALA A 45 2.06 3.28 -5.72
CA ALA A 45 3.51 3.11 -5.85
C ALA A 45 4.21 3.10 -4.48
N ILE A 46 3.82 4.01 -3.57
CA ILE A 46 4.34 4.04 -2.20
C ILE A 46 3.98 2.77 -1.44
N THR A 47 2.71 2.35 -1.49
CA THR A 47 2.27 1.13 -0.80
C THR A 47 3.05 -0.08 -1.29
N ARG A 48 3.23 -0.22 -2.60
CA ARG A 48 4.01 -1.29 -3.20
C ARG A 48 5.46 -1.25 -2.73
N ALA A 49 6.14 -0.12 -2.85
CA ALA A 49 7.53 0.00 -2.43
C ALA A 49 7.71 -0.31 -0.94
N ARG A 50 6.78 0.14 -0.08
CA ARG A 50 6.81 -0.19 1.36
C ARG A 50 6.58 -1.67 1.62
N SER A 51 5.68 -2.31 0.87
CA SER A 51 5.45 -3.75 1.00
C SER A 51 6.67 -4.57 0.58
N GLU A 52 7.35 -4.16 -0.49
CA GLU A 52 8.59 -4.81 -0.98
C GLU A 52 9.72 -4.64 0.05
N LEU A 53 9.88 -3.44 0.62
CA LEU A 53 10.86 -3.19 1.67
C LEU A 53 10.57 -4.01 2.92
N TRP A 54 9.31 -4.01 3.38
CA TRP A 54 8.90 -4.79 4.55
C TRP A 54 9.14 -6.29 4.34
N LEU A 55 8.84 -6.81 3.15
CA LEU A 55 9.07 -8.21 2.83
C LEU A 55 10.56 -8.55 2.89
N ALA A 56 11.42 -7.69 2.35
CA ALA A 56 12.87 -7.88 2.41
C ALA A 56 13.39 -7.85 3.86
N GLU A 57 12.91 -6.90 4.67
CA GLU A 57 13.30 -6.79 6.08
C GLU A 57 12.80 -7.96 6.94
N ASN A 58 11.66 -8.55 6.60
CA ASN A 58 11.02 -9.61 7.39
C ASN A 58 11.26 -11.00 6.80
N GLN A 59 12.05 -11.14 5.73
CA GLN A 59 12.27 -12.40 5.05
C GLN A 59 12.80 -13.48 6.00
N GLU A 60 13.83 -13.17 6.79
CA GLU A 60 14.41 -14.12 7.75
C GLU A 60 13.42 -14.53 8.86
N ALA A 61 12.59 -13.58 9.32
CA ALA A 61 11.55 -13.84 10.32
C ALA A 61 10.44 -14.75 9.74
N ILE A 62 10.06 -14.52 8.49
CA ILE A 62 9.08 -15.34 7.78
C ILE A 62 9.65 -16.75 7.53
N GLU A 63 10.89 -16.86 7.06
CA GLU A 63 11.56 -18.14 6.81
C GLU A 63 11.72 -18.97 8.09
N SER A 64 12.16 -18.35 9.19
CA SER A 64 12.28 -19.04 10.49
C SER A 64 10.93 -19.52 11.03
N SER A 65 9.88 -18.69 10.88
CA SER A 65 8.51 -19.06 11.23
C SER A 65 7.99 -20.22 10.38
N ASN A 66 8.21 -20.18 9.05
CA ASN A 66 7.84 -21.24 8.14
C ASN A 66 8.55 -22.55 8.47
N ALA A 67 9.86 -22.50 8.72
CA ALA A 67 10.66 -23.68 9.11
C ALA A 67 10.18 -24.28 10.45
N TYR A 68 9.74 -23.44 11.39
CA TYR A 68 9.14 -23.92 12.64
C TYR A 68 7.81 -24.65 12.39
N VAL A 69 6.93 -24.08 11.57
CA VAL A 69 5.65 -24.70 11.21
C VAL A 69 5.87 -26.02 10.44
N GLU A 70 6.85 -26.09 9.56
CA GLU A 70 7.17 -27.31 8.81
C GLU A 70 7.65 -28.43 9.74
N LYS A 71 8.47 -28.10 10.75
CA LYS A 71 9.00 -29.07 11.72
C LYS A 71 7.99 -29.48 12.80
N HIS A 72 7.15 -28.56 13.25
CA HIS A 72 6.30 -28.76 14.43
C HIS A 72 4.80 -28.82 14.10
N GLY A 73 4.44 -28.65 12.83
CA GLY A 73 3.06 -28.46 12.40
C GLY A 73 2.52 -27.09 12.78
N LEU A 74 1.27 -26.82 12.39
CA LEU A 74 0.61 -25.57 12.71
C LEU A 74 0.35 -25.44 14.22
N PRO A 75 0.93 -24.43 14.88
CA PRO A 75 0.65 -24.16 16.28
C PRO A 75 -0.85 -23.98 16.46
N LEU A 76 -1.42 -24.62 17.48
CA LEU A 76 -2.85 -24.52 17.83
C LEU A 76 -3.82 -25.15 16.82
N ALA A 77 -3.36 -25.89 15.80
CA ALA A 77 -4.24 -26.63 14.88
C ALA A 77 -5.21 -27.56 15.63
N LYS A 78 -4.79 -28.10 16.78
CA LYS A 78 -5.61 -28.93 17.68
C LYS A 78 -6.82 -28.23 18.31
N TYR A 79 -6.92 -26.91 18.21
CA TYR A 79 -8.06 -26.12 18.73
C TYR A 79 -8.93 -25.53 17.62
N ARG A 80 -8.64 -25.85 16.35
CA ARG A 80 -9.44 -25.37 15.21
C ARG A 80 -10.76 -26.14 15.18
N MET A 81 -11.82 -25.54 15.73
CA MET A 81 -13.20 -26.00 15.53
C MET A 81 -13.68 -25.52 14.15
N PHE A 82 -14.12 -26.45 13.32
CA PHE A 82 -14.75 -26.21 12.01
C PHE A 82 -16.26 -26.04 12.16
#